data_AF-A0ABD0YSY0-F1
#
_entry.id   AF-A0ABD0YSY0-F1
#
_cell.length_a   1.000
_cell.length_b   1.000
_cell.length_c   1.000
_cell.angle_alpha   90.00
_cell.angle_beta   90.00
_cell.angle_gamma   90.00
#
_symmetry.space_group_name_H-M   'P 1'
#
loop_
_entity.id
_entity.type
_entity.pdbx_description
1 polymer ?
#
loop_
_entity_poly.entity_id
_entity_poly.type
_entity_poly.pdbx_seq_one_letter_code
_entity_poly.pdbx_strand_id
1 'polypeptide(L)'
;MTLILGIGLGTFIFIALWIISFLLCFVSLRTQSKVGPIFIVFSALVMTVLLLIPRGPDSQPPSAEKVYDPLFIWRTVLATVLGVSAFGGALFFCKDHIMEEHYTKLLRSNNDFMEKVMNSSVPVIVNFHAEWCDPCHILTPKLKELVGEGDDIGLAIVDVEVNPDLVHTFEVKAVPAVLAIRNGLVVDKFIGLVDANMIENLVNKLVPSKKK
;
A
#
# COMPACT_ATOMS: atom_id res chain seq x y z
N MET A 1 -16.98 -46.19 7.54
CA MET A 1 -15.53 -46.02 7.75
C MET A 1 -15.10 -44.90 6.80
N THR A 2 -14.72 -43.69 7.16
CA THR A 2 -14.28 -43.05 8.41
C THR A 2 -14.86 -41.63 8.44
N LEU A 3 -15.92 -41.44 9.22
CA LEU A 3 -16.39 -40.11 9.63
C LEU A 3 -15.46 -39.65 10.75
N ILE A 4 -14.36 -38.98 10.40
CA ILE A 4 -13.56 -38.23 11.37
C ILE A 4 -14.02 -36.79 11.26
N LEU A 5 -14.96 -36.44 12.15
CA LEU A 5 -15.70 -35.18 12.27
C LEU A 5 -16.58 -34.86 11.04
N GLY A 6 -17.86 -34.57 11.28
CA GLY A 6 -18.88 -34.26 10.24
C GLY A 6 -18.67 -32.96 9.45
N ILE A 7 -17.43 -32.51 9.34
CA ILE A 7 -16.96 -31.43 8.48
C ILE A 7 -16.17 -32.14 7.38
N GLY A 8 -16.75 -32.29 6.20
CA GLY A 8 -16.14 -33.08 5.11
C GLY A 8 -14.67 -32.69 4.86
N LEU A 9 -13.85 -33.66 4.43
CA LEU A 9 -12.42 -33.48 4.18
C LEU A 9 -12.09 -32.20 3.36
N GLY A 10 -12.99 -31.81 2.45
CA GLY A 10 -12.87 -30.57 1.67
C GLY A 10 -12.89 -29.29 2.51
N THR A 11 -13.76 -29.17 3.52
CA THR A 11 -13.81 -27.99 4.40
C THR A 11 -12.54 -27.83 5.23
N PHE A 12 -11.93 -28.93 5.67
CA PHE A 12 -10.65 -28.89 6.37
C PHE A 12 -9.52 -28.38 5.46
N ILE A 13 -9.46 -28.85 4.21
CA ILE A 13 -8.47 -28.40 3.21
C ILE A 13 -8.65 -26.91 2.90
N PHE A 14 -9.89 -26.43 2.78
CA PHE A 14 -10.15 -25.01 2.53
C PHE A 14 -9.74 -24.11 3.69
N ILE A 15 -10.02 -24.51 4.94
CA ILE A 15 -9.58 -23.76 6.13
C ILE A 15 -8.05 -23.77 6.23
N ALA A 16 -7.40 -24.90 5.99
CA ALA A 16 -5.95 -25.01 6.01
C ALA A 16 -5.29 -24.11 4.95
N LEU A 17 -5.79 -24.12 3.71
CA LEU A 17 -5.32 -23.23 2.64
C LEU A 17 -5.49 -21.75 3.00
N TRP A 18 -6.57 -21.41 3.70
CA TRP A 18 -6.85 -20.05 4.10
C TRP A 18 -5.94 -19.56 5.23
N ILE A 19 -5.69 -20.41 6.23
CA ILE A 19 -4.72 -20.13 7.30
C ILE A 19 -3.31 -19.95 6.73
N ILE A 20 -2.90 -20.78 5.77
CA ILE A 20 -1.61 -20.64 5.08
C ILE A 20 -1.53 -19.31 4.33
N SER A 21 -2.58 -18.94 3.58
CA SER A 21 -2.64 -17.65 2.86
C SER A 21 -2.55 -16.44 3.82
N PHE A 22 -3.25 -16.50 4.96
CA PHE A 22 -3.20 -15.46 5.99
C PHE A 22 -1.81 -15.35 6.64
N LEU A 23 -1.18 -16.48 6.99
CA LEU A 23 0.18 -16.51 7.53
C LEU A 23 1.21 -15.96 6.53
N LEU A 24 1.09 -16.31 5.25
CA LEU A 24 1.95 -15.76 4.20
C LEU A 24 1.77 -14.26 4.05
N CYS A 25 0.53 -13.76 4.11
CA CYS A 25 0.29 -12.32 4.11
C CYS A 25 0.89 -11.63 5.35
N PHE A 26 0.76 -12.22 6.53
CA PHE A 26 1.32 -11.67 7.76
C PHE A 26 2.86 -11.59 7.70
N VAL A 27 3.50 -12.62 7.15
CA VAL A 27 4.95 -12.61 6.89
C VAL A 27 5.32 -11.58 5.82
N SER A 28 4.51 -11.44 4.76
CA SER A 28 4.70 -10.44 3.70
C SER A 28 4.62 -8.99 4.24
N LEU A 29 3.66 -8.71 5.13
CA LEU A 29 3.52 -7.41 5.81
C LEU A 29 4.76 -7.09 6.66
N ARG A 30 5.38 -8.10 7.27
CA ARG A 30 6.67 -7.96 7.98
C ARG A 30 7.87 -7.72 7.06
N THR A 31 7.74 -7.99 5.77
CA THR A 31 8.86 -7.99 4.81
C THR A 31 8.78 -6.84 3.81
N GLN A 32 7.88 -5.84 4.01
CA GLN A 32 7.67 -4.72 3.07
C GLN A 32 7.38 -5.18 1.63
N SER A 33 6.94 -6.43 1.45
CA SER A 33 6.74 -7.02 0.14
C SER A 33 5.26 -6.94 -0.21
N LYS A 34 4.96 -6.28 -1.34
CA LYS A 34 3.59 -6.01 -1.84
C LYS A 34 2.82 -7.28 -2.29
N VAL A 35 3.40 -8.46 -2.09
CA VAL A 35 2.91 -9.75 -2.62
C VAL A 35 1.82 -10.40 -1.76
N GLY A 36 1.81 -10.15 -0.45
CA GLY A 36 0.84 -10.73 0.50
C GLY A 36 -0.62 -10.43 0.18
N PRO A 37 -1.01 -9.16 -0.05
CA PRO A 37 -2.40 -8.80 -0.33
C PRO A 37 -2.94 -9.45 -1.61
N ILE A 38 -2.09 -9.57 -2.65
CA ILE A 38 -2.43 -10.20 -3.94
C ILE A 38 -2.82 -11.67 -3.73
N PHE A 39 -2.09 -12.37 -2.84
CA PHE A 39 -2.32 -13.78 -2.56
C PHE A 39 -3.64 -14.03 -1.80
N ILE A 40 -4.03 -13.11 -0.91
CA ILE A 40 -5.33 -13.17 -0.20
C ILE A 40 -6.48 -13.00 -1.20
N VAL A 41 -6.41 -12.01 -2.08
CA VAL A 41 -7.46 -11.74 -3.07
C VAL A 41 -7.62 -12.93 -4.02
N PHE A 42 -6.50 -13.48 -4.50
CA PHE A 42 -6.52 -14.66 -5.38
C PHE A 42 -7.13 -15.89 -4.69
N SER A 43 -6.72 -16.17 -3.45
CA SER A 43 -7.27 -17.28 -2.65
C SER A 43 -8.78 -17.14 -2.42
N ALA A 44 -9.25 -15.93 -2.08
CA ALA A 44 -10.68 -15.66 -1.88
C ALA A 44 -11.51 -15.83 -3.16
N LEU A 45 -10.97 -15.40 -4.31
CA LEU A 45 -11.63 -15.55 -5.60
C LEU A 45 -11.75 -17.03 -5.98
N VAL A 46 -10.69 -17.81 -5.81
CA VAL A 46 -10.70 -19.27 -6.05
C VAL A 46 -11.73 -19.96 -5.16
N MET A 47 -11.80 -19.61 -3.86
CA MET A 47 -12.81 -20.19 -2.96
C MET A 47 -14.24 -19.82 -3.36
N THR A 48 -14.47 -18.57 -3.77
CA THR A 48 -15.78 -18.11 -4.23
C THR A 48 -16.22 -18.89 -5.46
N VAL A 49 -15.33 -19.08 -6.43
CA VAL A 49 -15.59 -19.89 -7.63
C VAL A 49 -15.90 -21.34 -7.26
N LEU A 50 -15.12 -21.96 -6.36
CA LEU A 50 -15.36 -23.35 -5.92
C LEU A 50 -16.68 -23.52 -5.16
N LEU A 51 -17.15 -22.49 -4.45
CA LEU A 51 -18.43 -22.50 -3.77
C LEU A 51 -19.63 -22.26 -4.71
N LEU A 52 -19.39 -21.62 -5.86
CA LEU A 52 -20.39 -21.38 -6.91
C LEU A 52 -20.57 -22.58 -7.85
N ILE A 53 -19.68 -23.58 -7.82
CA ILE A 53 -19.84 -24.80 -8.64
C ILE A 53 -21.14 -25.51 -8.23
N PRO A 54 -22.12 -25.62 -9.14
CA PRO A 54 -23.36 -26.32 -8.85
C PRO A 54 -23.05 -27.80 -8.62
N ARG A 55 -23.39 -28.31 -7.42
CA ARG A 55 -23.38 -29.75 -7.19
C ARG A 55 -24.66 -30.35 -7.75
N GLY A 56 -24.52 -31.54 -8.32
CA GLY A 56 -25.47 -32.19 -9.23
C GLY A 56 -26.91 -32.28 -8.73
N PRO A 57 -27.85 -32.58 -9.63
CA PRO A 57 -29.29 -32.42 -9.40
C PRO A 57 -29.79 -33.28 -8.24
N ASP A 58 -30.49 -32.64 -7.31
CA ASP A 58 -31.21 -33.30 -6.22
C ASP A 58 -32.29 -34.21 -6.81
N SER A 59 -32.10 -35.51 -6.66
CA SER A 59 -33.09 -36.52 -7.02
C SER A 59 -33.88 -36.93 -5.79
N GLN A 60 -34.80 -36.09 -5.29
CA GLN A 60 -35.80 -36.54 -4.29
C GLN A 60 -37.22 -36.00 -4.56
N PRO A 61 -38.27 -36.83 -4.29
CA PRO A 61 -39.66 -36.61 -4.71
C PRO A 61 -40.46 -35.66 -3.80
N PRO A 62 -41.66 -35.20 -4.23
CA PRO A 62 -42.33 -34.03 -3.66
C PRO A 62 -43.18 -34.41 -2.42
N SER A 63 -42.69 -34.17 -1.21
CA SER A 63 -43.53 -33.96 0.00
C SER A 63 -42.78 -33.73 1.34
N ALA A 64 -41.45 -33.59 1.36
CA ALA A 64 -40.75 -33.30 2.62
C ALA A 64 -40.62 -31.78 2.87
N GLU A 65 -41.15 -31.34 4.01
CA GLU A 65 -40.94 -30.03 4.62
C GLU A 65 -39.46 -29.64 4.55
N LYS A 66 -39.15 -28.42 4.07
CA LYS A 66 -37.78 -27.93 3.86
C LYS A 66 -37.06 -27.79 5.20
N VAL A 67 -36.47 -28.88 5.66
CA VAL A 67 -35.45 -28.87 6.71
C VAL A 67 -34.18 -28.34 6.07
N TYR A 68 -33.79 -27.12 6.43
CA TYR A 68 -32.51 -26.57 6.02
C TYR A 68 -31.39 -27.43 6.63
N ASP A 69 -30.57 -28.05 5.77
CA ASP A 69 -29.42 -28.82 6.23
C ASP A 69 -28.45 -27.89 6.98
N PRO A 70 -27.99 -28.24 8.20
CA PRO A 70 -27.02 -27.44 8.95
C PRO A 70 -25.70 -27.19 8.19
N LEU A 71 -25.41 -28.03 7.20
CA LEU A 71 -24.31 -27.85 6.23
C LEU A 71 -24.48 -26.64 5.31
N PHE A 72 -25.72 -26.23 4.98
CA PHE A 72 -25.99 -25.04 4.18
C PHE A 72 -25.73 -23.76 4.98
N ILE A 73 -26.14 -23.73 6.24
CA ILE A 73 -25.93 -22.59 7.15
C ILE A 73 -24.42 -22.35 7.33
N TRP A 74 -23.64 -23.39 7.62
CA TRP A 74 -22.19 -23.25 7.77
C TRP A 74 -21.48 -22.78 6.48
N ARG A 75 -21.97 -23.21 5.30
CA ARG A 75 -21.46 -22.72 4.01
C ARG A 75 -21.70 -21.23 3.81
N THR A 76 -22.89 -20.75 4.14
CA THR A 76 -23.21 -19.31 4.03
C THR A 76 -22.38 -18.46 4.98
N VAL A 77 -22.19 -18.91 6.23
CA VAL A 77 -21.34 -18.24 7.22
C VAL A 77 -19.89 -18.19 6.74
N LEU A 78 -19.33 -19.31 6.26
CA LEU A 78 -17.96 -19.33 5.75
C LEU A 78 -17.79 -18.41 4.53
N ALA A 79 -18.74 -18.39 3.60
CA ALA A 79 -18.71 -17.50 2.45
C ALA A 79 -18.75 -16.02 2.87
N THR A 80 -19.55 -15.65 3.87
CA THR A 80 -19.60 -14.26 4.37
C THR A 80 -18.30 -13.84 5.04
N VAL A 81 -17.69 -14.70 5.87
CA VAL A 81 -16.41 -14.42 6.52
C VAL A 81 -15.29 -14.24 5.49
N LEU A 82 -15.25 -15.12 4.49
CA LEU A 82 -14.31 -15.03 3.37
C LEU A 82 -14.52 -13.77 2.53
N GLY A 83 -15.77 -13.41 2.24
CA GLY A 83 -16.08 -12.16 1.53
C GLY A 83 -15.63 -10.91 2.28
N VAL A 84 -15.91 -10.84 3.59
CA VAL A 84 -15.51 -9.70 4.45
C VAL A 84 -13.99 -9.56 4.51
N SER A 85 -13.27 -10.67 4.69
CA SER A 85 -11.81 -10.65 4.71
C SER A 85 -11.18 -10.27 3.36
N ALA A 86 -11.75 -10.70 2.24
CA ALA A 86 -11.31 -10.30 0.90
C ALA A 86 -11.55 -8.80 0.65
N PHE A 87 -12.69 -8.29 1.11
CA PHE A 87 -13.02 -6.86 1.00
C PHE A 87 -12.09 -5.99 1.86
N GLY A 88 -11.77 -6.43 3.08
CA GLY A 88 -10.78 -5.76 3.94
C GLY A 88 -9.38 -5.74 3.32
N GLY A 89 -8.93 -6.87 2.76
CA GLY A 89 -7.65 -6.96 2.05
C GLY A 89 -7.59 -6.07 0.80
N ALA A 90 -8.68 -6.02 0.03
CA ALA A 90 -8.79 -5.15 -1.14
C ALA A 90 -8.76 -3.67 -0.75
N LEU A 91 -9.48 -3.26 0.30
CA LEU A 91 -9.45 -1.89 0.80
C LEU A 91 -8.06 -1.48 1.29
N PHE A 92 -7.36 -2.36 2.01
CA PHE A 92 -6.00 -2.08 2.48
C PHE A 92 -5.03 -1.93 1.30
N PHE A 93 -5.05 -2.84 0.33
CA PHE A 93 -4.20 -2.76 -0.86
C PHE A 93 -4.51 -1.53 -1.72
N CYS A 94 -5.79 -1.19 -1.86
CA CYS A 94 -6.21 -0.01 -2.60
C CYS A 94 -5.75 1.26 -1.90
N LYS A 95 -5.86 1.33 -0.57
CA LYS A 95 -5.32 2.46 0.20
C LYS A 95 -3.80 2.56 0.04
N ASP A 96 -3.06 1.49 0.22
CA ASP A 96 -1.59 1.52 0.16
C ASP A 96 -1.07 1.92 -1.24
N HIS A 97 -1.64 1.34 -2.31
CA HIS A 97 -1.24 1.62 -3.68
C HIS A 97 -1.69 3.00 -4.19
N ILE A 98 -2.86 3.49 -3.77
CA ILE A 98 -3.34 4.85 -4.13
C ILE A 98 -2.50 5.92 -3.42
N MET A 99 -2.10 5.68 -2.16
CA MET A 99 -1.31 6.64 -1.39
C MET A 99 0.11 6.80 -1.95
N GLU A 100 0.76 5.71 -2.38
CA GLU A 100 2.12 5.75 -2.94
C GLU A 100 2.20 6.53 -4.26
N GLU A 101 1.18 6.40 -5.13
CA GLU A 101 1.10 7.09 -6.43
C GLU A 101 0.76 8.58 -6.29
N HIS A 102 -0.08 8.95 -5.31
CA HIS A 102 -0.42 10.35 -5.08
C HIS A 102 0.73 11.17 -4.47
N TYR A 103 1.56 10.53 -3.63
CA TYR A 103 2.60 11.23 -2.89
C TYR A 103 3.96 11.22 -3.55
N THR A 104 4.36 10.17 -4.26
CA THR A 104 5.70 10.11 -4.86
C THR A 104 5.65 10.40 -6.35
N LYS A 105 6.22 11.54 -6.78
CA LYS A 105 6.23 11.93 -8.20
C LYS A 105 7.65 12.08 -8.72
N LEU A 106 8.01 11.29 -9.72
CA LEU A 106 9.27 11.46 -10.45
C LEU A 106 9.11 12.63 -11.43
N LEU A 107 9.95 13.65 -11.30
CA LEU A 107 9.93 14.82 -12.16
C LEU A 107 10.93 14.67 -13.30
N ARG A 108 10.41 14.69 -14.54
CA ARG A 108 11.18 14.51 -15.77
C ARG A 108 11.42 15.82 -16.53
N SER A 109 10.75 16.89 -16.14
CA SER A 109 10.85 18.18 -16.83
C SER A 109 10.64 19.35 -15.87
N ASN A 110 11.14 20.53 -16.28
CA ASN A 110 10.97 21.77 -15.51
C ASN A 110 9.49 22.21 -15.43
N ASN A 111 8.70 21.98 -16.49
CA ASN A 111 7.27 22.29 -16.49
C ASN A 111 6.52 21.46 -15.44
N ASP A 112 6.86 20.17 -15.34
CA ASP A 112 6.32 19.29 -14.29
C ASP A 112 6.65 19.82 -12.90
N PHE A 113 7.88 20.32 -12.68
CA PHE A 113 8.29 20.89 -11.41
C PHE A 113 7.45 22.12 -11.04
N MET A 114 7.25 23.04 -11.98
CA MET A 114 6.44 24.24 -11.75
C MET A 114 4.99 23.89 -11.39
N GLU A 115 4.36 23.00 -12.15
CA GLU A 115 2.96 22.62 -11.92
C GLU A 115 2.76 21.81 -10.64
N LYS A 116 3.64 20.83 -10.39
CA LYS A 116 3.44 19.82 -9.33
C LYS A 116 4.10 20.18 -8.01
N VAL A 117 5.06 21.11 -8.01
CA VAL A 117 5.80 21.52 -6.81
C VAL A 117 5.52 22.98 -6.49
N MET A 118 5.79 23.90 -7.42
CA MET A 118 5.70 25.34 -7.13
C MET A 118 4.25 25.83 -7.00
N ASN A 119 3.35 25.30 -7.85
CA ASN A 119 1.92 25.62 -7.83
C ASN A 119 1.09 24.64 -6.98
N SER A 120 1.75 23.77 -6.21
CA SER A 120 1.06 22.80 -5.37
C SER A 120 0.28 23.49 -4.24
N SER A 121 -0.96 23.06 -4.02
CA SER A 121 -1.78 23.47 -2.87
C SER A 121 -1.33 22.84 -1.56
N VAL A 122 -0.60 21.72 -1.65
CA VAL A 122 0.00 21.01 -0.51
C VAL A 122 1.50 21.30 -0.42
N PRO A 123 2.09 21.36 0.78
CA PRO A 123 3.55 21.42 0.94
C PRO A 123 4.22 20.23 0.25
N VAL A 124 5.35 20.45 -0.42
CA VAL A 124 6.07 19.40 -1.16
C VAL A 124 7.52 19.34 -0.71
N ILE A 125 7.97 18.14 -0.38
CA ILE A 125 9.38 17.80 -0.18
C ILE A 125 9.96 17.41 -1.53
N VAL A 126 11.03 18.07 -1.94
CA VAL A 126 11.77 17.76 -3.17
C VAL A 126 13.07 17.08 -2.79
N ASN A 127 13.26 15.84 -3.24
CA ASN A 127 14.49 15.08 -3.08
C ASN A 127 15.29 15.09 -4.39
N PHE A 128 16.42 15.79 -4.40
CA PHE A 128 17.40 15.74 -5.47
C PHE A 128 18.28 14.50 -5.28
N HIS A 129 18.19 13.58 -6.23
CA HIS A 129 18.88 12.29 -6.20
C HIS A 129 19.66 12.04 -7.50
N ALA A 130 20.52 11.02 -7.46
CA ALA A 130 21.18 10.45 -8.63
C ALA A 130 21.25 8.93 -8.46
N GLU A 131 21.32 8.17 -9.56
CA GLU A 131 21.43 6.70 -9.51
C GLU A 131 22.73 6.21 -8.86
N TRP A 132 23.82 6.96 -9.06
CA TRP A 132 25.15 6.66 -8.49
C TRP A 132 25.29 7.07 -7.01
N CYS A 133 24.25 7.65 -6.40
CA CYS A 133 24.29 8.14 -5.02
C CYS A 133 23.84 7.06 -4.04
N ASP A 134 24.78 6.32 -3.45
CA ASP A 134 24.48 5.28 -2.44
C ASP A 134 23.68 5.80 -1.23
N PRO A 135 24.01 6.97 -0.64
CA PRO A 135 23.22 7.52 0.47
C PRO A 135 21.77 7.87 0.07
N CYS A 136 21.53 8.20 -1.20
CA CYS A 136 20.20 8.55 -1.70
C CYS A 136 19.25 7.33 -1.70
N HIS A 137 19.79 6.13 -1.92
CA HIS A 137 19.02 4.87 -1.89
C HIS A 137 18.50 4.53 -0.50
N ILE A 138 19.16 5.01 0.56
CA ILE A 138 18.72 4.85 1.95
C ILE A 138 17.74 5.97 2.33
N LEU A 139 18.01 7.20 1.88
CA LEU A 139 17.20 8.36 2.22
C LEU A 139 15.81 8.31 1.57
N THR A 140 15.73 7.90 0.30
CA THR A 140 14.49 7.94 -0.49
C THR A 140 13.37 7.08 0.11
N PRO A 141 13.59 5.81 0.51
CA PRO A 141 12.57 5.02 1.19
C PRO A 141 12.12 5.63 2.51
N LYS A 142 13.05 6.22 3.28
CA LYS A 142 12.73 6.85 4.55
C LYS A 142 11.86 8.11 4.38
N LEU A 143 12.14 8.91 3.36
CA LEU A 143 11.28 10.04 3.00
C LEU A 143 9.89 9.56 2.59
N LYS A 144 9.78 8.47 1.80
CA LYS A 144 8.48 7.89 1.44
C LYS A 144 7.68 7.42 2.64
N GLU A 145 8.34 6.77 3.61
CA GLU A 145 7.70 6.30 4.85
C GLU A 145 7.15 7.48 5.67
N LEU A 146 7.99 8.48 5.95
CA LEU A 146 7.60 9.65 6.74
C LEU A 146 6.45 10.44 6.12
N VAL A 147 6.44 10.51 4.79
CA VAL A 147 5.44 11.24 4.02
C VAL A 147 4.16 10.41 3.82
N GLY A 148 4.26 9.08 3.78
CA GLY A 148 3.10 8.18 3.66
C GLY A 148 2.32 7.97 4.95
N GLU A 149 2.95 8.16 6.11
CA GLU A 149 2.31 7.96 7.43
C GLU A 149 1.52 9.19 7.92
N GLY A 150 1.84 10.39 7.45
CA GLY A 150 1.33 11.60 8.08
C GLY A 150 1.36 12.82 7.17
N ASP A 151 0.17 13.39 6.99
CA ASP A 151 -0.12 14.75 6.53
C ASP A 151 0.00 15.00 5.03
N ASP A 152 -1.00 15.72 4.48
CA ASP A 152 -1.14 16.24 3.09
C ASP A 152 0.12 16.99 2.63
N ILE A 153 1.20 16.26 2.41
CA ILE A 153 2.49 16.69 1.91
C ILE A 153 2.66 16.06 0.52
N GLY A 154 3.66 16.42 -0.26
CA GLY A 154 4.03 15.71 -1.48
C GLY A 154 5.49 15.32 -1.39
N LEU A 155 5.90 14.26 -2.07
CA LEU A 155 7.29 13.90 -2.30
C LEU A 155 7.59 13.94 -3.80
N ALA A 156 8.35 14.94 -4.21
CA ALA A 156 8.89 15.03 -5.56
C ALA A 156 10.31 14.50 -5.59
N ILE A 157 10.60 13.62 -6.53
CA ILE A 157 11.94 13.07 -6.76
C ILE A 157 12.49 13.69 -8.04
N VAL A 158 13.64 14.36 -7.96
CA VAL A 158 14.29 15.06 -9.05
C VAL A 158 15.66 14.43 -9.31
N ASP A 159 15.82 13.85 -10.49
CA ASP A 159 17.12 13.38 -10.96
C ASP A 159 17.97 14.58 -11.39
N VAL A 160 19.16 14.71 -10.79
CA VAL A 160 20.11 15.80 -11.04
C VAL A 160 20.78 15.73 -12.41
N GLU A 161 20.90 14.54 -13.00
CA GLU A 161 21.48 14.33 -14.33
C GLU A 161 20.47 14.69 -15.42
N VAL A 162 19.19 14.44 -15.17
CA VAL A 162 18.10 14.79 -16.10
C VAL A 162 17.69 16.27 -16.01
N ASN A 163 17.80 16.88 -14.82
CA ASN A 163 17.30 18.23 -14.56
C ASN A 163 18.39 19.20 -14.05
N PRO A 164 19.47 19.46 -14.81
CA PRO A 164 20.58 20.31 -14.37
C PRO A 164 20.16 21.77 -14.09
N ASP A 165 19.17 22.29 -14.81
CA ASP A 165 18.67 23.66 -14.59
C ASP A 165 18.06 23.84 -13.19
N LEU A 166 17.37 22.82 -12.68
CA LEU A 166 16.82 22.84 -11.31
C LEU A 166 17.94 22.78 -10.28
N VAL A 167 18.98 21.99 -10.53
CA VAL A 167 20.18 21.90 -9.67
C VAL A 167 20.84 23.28 -9.55
N HIS A 168 21.00 23.98 -10.66
CA HIS A 168 21.55 25.34 -10.67
C HIS A 168 20.63 26.34 -9.96
N THR A 169 19.34 26.31 -10.25
CA THR A 169 18.35 27.26 -9.69
C THR A 169 18.26 27.17 -8.16
N PHE A 170 18.31 25.96 -7.61
CA PHE A 170 18.21 25.72 -6.17
C PHE A 170 19.56 25.62 -5.45
N GLU A 171 20.65 25.86 -6.19
CA GLU A 171 22.04 25.79 -5.70
C GLU A 171 22.38 24.44 -5.05
N VAL A 172 21.94 23.35 -5.66
CA VAL A 172 22.23 21.99 -5.19
C VAL A 172 23.67 21.65 -5.54
N LYS A 173 24.56 21.73 -4.55
CA LYS A 173 26.02 21.51 -4.73
C LYS A 173 26.45 20.05 -4.62
N ALA A 174 25.63 19.22 -3.96
CA ALA A 174 25.89 17.80 -3.76
C ALA A 174 24.56 17.07 -3.55
N VAL A 175 24.54 15.79 -3.87
CA VAL A 175 23.44 14.87 -3.53
C VAL A 175 23.85 13.98 -2.34
N PRO A 176 22.91 13.55 -1.48
CA PRO A 176 21.49 13.90 -1.48
C PRO A 176 21.25 15.36 -1.09
N ALA A 177 20.22 15.98 -1.65
CA ALA A 177 19.74 17.28 -1.20
C ALA A 177 18.22 17.29 -1.15
N VAL A 178 17.67 17.87 -0.10
CA VAL A 178 16.22 17.90 0.11
C VAL A 178 15.76 19.31 0.41
N LEU A 179 14.69 19.71 -0.27
CA LEU A 179 14.06 21.01 -0.10
C LEU A 179 12.62 20.83 0.40
N ALA A 180 12.22 21.71 1.30
CA ALA A 180 10.86 21.83 1.80
C ALA A 180 10.21 23.03 1.11
N ILE A 181 9.20 22.80 0.28
CA ILE A 181 8.52 23.85 -0.47
C ILE A 181 7.07 23.97 -0.02
N ARG A 182 6.60 25.20 0.20
CA ARG A 182 5.21 25.48 0.54
C ARG A 182 4.79 26.79 -0.10
N ASN A 183 3.64 26.80 -0.78
CA ASN A 183 3.11 27.98 -1.48
C ASN A 183 4.15 28.60 -2.46
N GLY A 184 4.89 27.75 -3.17
CA GLY A 184 5.94 28.19 -4.10
C GLY A 184 7.20 28.78 -3.46
N LEU A 185 7.36 28.70 -2.15
CA LEU A 185 8.53 29.21 -1.42
C LEU A 185 9.30 28.07 -0.75
N VAL A 186 10.63 28.16 -0.76
CA VAL A 186 11.51 27.24 -0.02
C VAL A 186 11.46 27.62 1.46
N VAL A 187 10.85 26.76 2.28
CA VAL A 187 10.73 26.93 3.73
C VAL A 187 12.01 26.50 4.44
N ASP A 188 12.60 25.41 3.97
CA ASP A 188 13.84 24.86 4.53
C ASP A 188 14.57 24.03 3.47
N LYS A 189 15.88 23.85 3.63
CA LYS A 189 16.67 22.95 2.77
C LYS A 189 17.88 22.38 3.51
N PHE A 190 18.26 21.16 3.15
CA PHE A 190 19.55 20.59 3.54
C PHE A 190 20.24 19.97 2.33
N ILE A 191 21.57 19.99 2.36
CA ILE A 191 22.44 19.47 1.31
C ILE A 191 23.47 18.56 1.98
N GLY A 192 23.58 17.33 1.50
CA GLY A 192 24.49 16.31 2.01
C GLY A 192 23.82 15.31 2.95
N LEU A 193 24.65 14.48 3.58
CA LEU A 193 24.21 13.45 4.53
C LEU A 193 23.60 14.12 5.77
N VAL A 194 22.38 13.71 6.13
CA VAL A 194 21.68 14.21 7.32
C VAL A 194 21.17 13.05 8.16
N ASP A 195 20.99 13.32 9.46
CA ASP A 195 20.42 12.35 10.39
C ASP A 195 18.89 12.28 10.26
N ALA A 196 18.32 11.23 10.86
CA ALA A 196 16.87 11.02 10.86
C ALA A 196 16.10 12.22 11.46
N ASN A 197 16.64 12.80 12.53
CA ASN A 197 16.01 13.89 13.27
C ASN A 197 15.86 15.15 12.40
N MET A 198 16.85 15.44 11.55
CA MET A 198 16.78 16.60 10.66
C MET A 198 15.66 16.46 9.62
N ILE A 199 15.42 15.23 9.13
CA ILE A 199 14.32 14.94 8.20
C ILE A 199 12.97 15.12 8.90
N GLU A 200 12.81 14.58 10.10
CA GLU A 200 11.59 14.75 10.90
C GLU A 200 11.32 16.23 11.22
N ASN A 201 12.36 16.99 11.58
CA ASN A 201 12.25 18.42 11.81
C ASN A 201 11.80 19.18 10.55
N LEU A 202 12.28 18.78 9.38
CA LEU A 202 11.87 19.39 8.11
C LEU A 202 10.40 19.11 7.80
N VAL A 203 9.95 17.87 8.01
CA VAL A 203 8.52 17.49 7.88
C VAL A 203 7.66 18.28 8.87
N ASN A 204 8.07 18.36 10.13
CA ASN A 204 7.35 19.10 11.18
C ASN A 204 7.22 20.60 10.88
N LYS A 205 8.17 21.20 10.15
CA LYS A 205 8.08 22.60 9.70
C LYS A 205 7.06 22.79 8.57
N LEU A 206 6.84 21.78 7.74
CA LEU A 206 5.88 21.82 6.64
C LEU A 206 4.44 21.65 7.14
N VAL A 207 4.25 20.78 8.12
CA VAL A 207 2.95 20.56 8.75
C VAL A 207 2.57 21.80 9.56
N PRO A 208 1.44 22.48 9.27
CA PRO A 208 0.96 23.53 10.14
C PRO A 208 0.73 22.92 11.52
N SER A 209 1.45 23.40 12.55
CA SER A 209 1.35 22.89 13.92
C SER A 209 -0.12 22.64 14.26
N LYS A 210 -0.48 21.37 14.51
CA LYS A 210 -1.77 21.06 15.11
C LYS A 210 -1.84 21.90 16.38
N LYS A 211 -2.69 22.93 16.33
CA LYS A 211 -2.99 23.75 17.50
C LYS A 211 -3.48 22.77 18.57
N LYS A 212 -2.68 22.59 19.61
CA LYS A 212 -2.99 21.79 20.78
C LYS A 212 -4.30 22.26 21.40
#